data_AF-A0A660LHC8-F1
#
_entry.id   AF-A0A660LHC8-F1
#
_cell.length_a   1.000
_cell.length_b   1.000
_cell.length_c   1.000
_cell.angle_alpha   90.00
_cell.angle_beta   90.00
_cell.angle_gamma   90.00
#
_symmetry.space_group_name_H-M   'P 1'
#
loop_
_entity.id
_entity.type
_entity.pdbx_description
1 polymer ?
#
loop_
_entity_poly.entity_id
_entity_poly.type
_entity_poly.pdbx_seq_one_letter_code
_entity_poly.pdbx_strand_id
1 'polypeptide(L)'
;MRTLSALVAVFLSLCGGVAWADGDPASDVLASARVFWPYNLKVPAESREQLNATVTAVTRNGLPVRVAMVQSEFDLGSVGVLFGHPQDYSQFLAQGLANFNRDWVIVVMPNGYGVYHCVPIPEVGFCEKALPSEADQKRLRTLAPVSKSRQDMAAAAEQAVRTFAEGRGVSAASGGVGVVAPVAGAVVGILLVMVLFGRRRVAS
;
A
#
# COMPACT_ATOMS: atom_id res chain seq x y z
N MET A 1 50.69 -35.85 16.93
CA MET A 1 49.77 -35.76 15.78
C MET A 1 48.31 -35.50 16.17
N ARG A 2 47.76 -36.10 17.24
CA ARG A 2 46.36 -35.90 17.67
C ARG A 2 46.05 -34.49 18.21
N THR A 3 47.05 -33.78 18.73
CA THR A 3 46.90 -32.42 19.28
C THR A 3 46.87 -31.32 18.22
N LEU A 4 47.49 -31.53 17.05
CA LEU A 4 47.40 -30.57 15.93
C LEU A 4 46.02 -30.58 15.27
N SER A 5 45.34 -31.73 15.22
CA SER A 5 44.00 -31.83 14.63
C SER A 5 42.94 -31.06 15.42
N ALA A 6 43.10 -30.95 16.75
CA ALA A 6 42.16 -30.21 17.60
C ALA A 6 42.25 -28.68 17.41
N LEU A 7 43.46 -28.16 17.14
CA LEU A 7 43.68 -26.72 16.95
C LEU A 7 43.13 -26.21 15.60
N VAL A 8 43.18 -27.03 14.55
CA VAL A 8 42.63 -26.68 13.23
C VAL A 8 41.10 -26.62 13.26
N ALA A 9 40.43 -27.54 13.96
CA ALA A 9 38.97 -27.57 14.05
C ALA A 9 38.39 -26.35 14.81
N VAL A 10 39.11 -25.84 15.82
CA VAL A 10 38.70 -24.64 16.57
C VAL A 10 38.85 -23.38 15.70
N PHE A 11 39.90 -23.30 14.87
CA PHE A 11 40.13 -22.13 14.01
C PHE A 11 39.10 -22.00 12.88
N LEU A 12 38.61 -23.12 12.31
CA LEU A 12 37.54 -23.12 11.31
C LEU A 12 36.16 -22.73 11.88
N SER A 13 35.95 -22.88 13.18
CA SER A 13 34.66 -22.55 13.84
C SER A 13 34.49 -21.06 14.13
N LEU A 14 35.59 -20.29 14.09
CA LEU A 14 35.61 -18.84 14.32
C LEU A 14 35.33 -18.02 13.05
N CYS A 15 35.34 -18.67 11.87
CA CYS A 15 34.97 -18.07 10.58
C CYS A 15 33.49 -18.31 10.24
N GLY A 16 32.61 -18.27 11.24
CA GLY A 16 31.17 -18.16 10.98
C GLY A 16 30.93 -16.87 10.23
N GLY A 17 30.83 -16.95 8.90
CA GLY A 17 30.48 -15.81 8.06
C GLY A 17 29.23 -15.16 8.64
N VAL A 18 29.18 -13.84 8.63
CA VAL A 18 27.93 -13.12 8.91
C VAL A 18 26.97 -13.58 7.83
N ALA A 19 26.10 -14.53 8.16
CA ALA A 19 24.97 -14.86 7.33
C ALA A 19 24.07 -13.63 7.41
N TRP A 20 24.15 -12.80 6.39
CA TRP A 20 23.14 -11.79 6.15
C TRP A 20 21.85 -12.59 5.98
N ALA A 21 21.02 -12.61 7.00
CA ALA A 21 19.68 -13.11 6.86
C ALA A 21 19.01 -12.18 5.87
N ASP A 22 18.94 -12.58 4.60
CA ASP A 22 18.11 -11.89 3.62
C ASP A 22 16.70 -11.85 4.21
N GLY A 23 16.15 -10.65 4.40
CA GLY A 23 14.80 -10.51 4.91
C GLY A 23 13.82 -11.26 4.01
N ASP A 24 12.83 -11.92 4.61
CA ASP A 24 11.83 -12.65 3.83
C ASP A 24 11.12 -11.65 2.88
N PRO A 25 10.98 -11.98 1.60
CA PRO A 25 10.38 -11.08 0.62
C PRO A 25 8.92 -10.81 0.99
N ALA A 26 8.40 -9.65 0.54
CA ALA A 26 7.03 -9.25 0.80
C ALA A 26 5.99 -10.31 0.35
N SER A 27 6.31 -11.19 -0.60
CA SER A 27 5.46 -12.29 -1.06
C SER A 27 5.04 -13.23 0.08
N ASP A 28 5.94 -13.51 1.02
CA ASP A 28 5.73 -14.54 2.03
C ASP A 28 4.73 -14.04 3.08
N VAL A 29 4.88 -12.76 3.45
CA VAL A 29 3.93 -12.06 4.33
C VAL A 29 2.61 -11.84 3.61
N LEU A 30 2.64 -11.37 2.36
CA LEU A 30 1.44 -11.03 1.59
C LEU A 30 0.69 -12.24 1.03
N ALA A 31 1.15 -13.47 1.23
CA ALA A 31 0.33 -14.65 1.02
C ALA A 31 -0.84 -14.67 2.02
N SER A 32 -0.57 -14.43 3.30
CA SER A 32 -1.55 -14.48 4.39
C SER A 32 -2.03 -13.12 4.90
N ALA A 33 -1.20 -12.09 4.85
CA ALA A 33 -1.52 -10.75 5.33
C ALA A 33 -1.83 -9.79 4.18
N ARG A 34 -2.50 -8.68 4.49
CA ARG A 34 -2.80 -7.63 3.51
C ARG A 34 -1.77 -6.51 3.48
N VAL A 35 -0.93 -6.36 4.50
CA VAL A 35 0.06 -5.29 4.58
C VAL A 35 1.40 -5.87 5.01
N PHE A 36 2.43 -5.63 4.21
CA PHE A 36 3.82 -5.86 4.54
C PHE A 36 4.45 -4.56 5.03
N TRP A 37 5.13 -4.63 6.18
CA TRP A 37 5.78 -3.51 6.84
C TRP A 37 7.30 -3.61 6.67
N PRO A 38 8.03 -2.51 6.43
CA PRO A 38 9.48 -2.57 6.26
C PRO A 38 10.16 -3.02 7.56
N TYR A 39 11.24 -3.80 7.46
CA TYR A 39 11.92 -4.36 8.62
C TYR A 39 12.66 -3.30 9.45
N ASN A 40 13.29 -2.35 8.76
CA ASN A 40 14.20 -1.37 9.37
C ASN A 40 13.58 0.02 9.55
N LEU A 41 12.25 0.14 9.43
CA LEU A 41 11.53 1.40 9.61
C LEU A 41 10.49 1.28 10.72
N LYS A 42 10.66 2.07 11.78
CA LYS A 42 9.62 2.21 12.80
C LYS A 42 8.49 3.07 12.27
N VAL A 43 7.37 2.42 11.92
CA VAL A 43 6.15 3.10 11.47
C VAL A 43 5.32 3.55 12.68
N PRO A 44 4.84 4.81 12.73
CA PRO A 44 3.94 5.29 13.79
C PRO A 44 2.68 4.42 13.93
N ALA A 45 2.25 4.16 15.16
CA ALA A 45 1.11 3.29 15.45
C ALA A 45 -0.19 3.78 14.81
N GLU A 46 -0.43 5.10 14.87
CA GLU A 46 -1.60 5.76 14.26
C GLU A 46 -1.64 5.53 12.74
N SER A 47 -0.53 5.77 12.04
CA SER A 47 -0.44 5.53 10.59
C SER A 47 -0.62 4.04 10.24
N ARG A 48 -0.18 3.12 11.10
CA ARG A 48 -0.41 1.68 10.91
C ARG A 48 -1.89 1.32 11.01
N GLU A 49 -2.55 1.83 12.04
CA GLU A 49 -3.98 1.61 12.27
C GLU A 49 -4.82 2.18 11.12
N GLN A 50 -4.51 3.42 10.73
CA GLN A 50 -5.20 4.10 9.63
C GLN A 50 -5.08 3.33 8.31
N LEU A 51 -3.87 2.86 7.96
CA LEU A 51 -3.65 2.05 6.76
C LEU A 51 -4.43 0.72 6.83
N ASN A 52 -4.37 0.01 7.95
CA ASN A 52 -5.10 -1.25 8.13
C ASN A 52 -6.62 -1.05 8.01
N ALA A 53 -7.15 0.02 8.60
CA ALA A 53 -8.57 0.36 8.53
C ALA A 53 -9.00 0.64 7.09
N THR A 54 -8.22 1.44 6.36
CA THR A 54 -8.44 1.77 4.95
C THR A 54 -8.41 0.52 4.06
N VAL A 55 -7.39 -0.33 4.20
CA VAL A 55 -7.26 -1.59 3.44
C VAL A 55 -8.43 -2.53 3.74
N THR A 56 -8.85 -2.62 5.00
CA THR A 56 -10.00 -3.43 5.40
C THR A 56 -11.30 -2.89 4.80
N ALA A 57 -11.49 -1.57 4.80
CA ALA A 57 -12.69 -0.93 4.26
C ALA A 57 -12.83 -1.17 2.75
N VAL A 58 -11.78 -0.90 1.96
CA VAL A 58 -11.83 -1.09 0.50
C VAL A 58 -12.03 -2.56 0.12
N THR A 59 -11.43 -3.47 0.89
CA THR A 59 -11.62 -4.92 0.74
C THR A 59 -13.07 -5.30 0.94
N ARG A 60 -13.68 -4.87 2.05
CA ARG A 60 -15.09 -5.13 2.34
C ARG A 60 -16.02 -4.57 1.28
N ASN A 61 -15.60 -3.49 0.63
CA ASN A 61 -16.34 -2.82 -0.44
C ASN A 61 -16.02 -3.38 -1.85
N GLY A 62 -15.41 -4.58 -1.94
CA GLY A 62 -15.23 -5.30 -3.20
C GLY A 62 -13.93 -4.97 -3.95
N LEU A 63 -13.00 -4.23 -3.34
CA LEU A 63 -11.67 -3.96 -3.88
C LEU A 63 -10.61 -4.55 -2.95
N PRO A 64 -10.33 -5.87 -3.06
CA PRO A 64 -9.31 -6.48 -2.23
C PRO A 64 -7.93 -5.97 -2.66
N VAL A 65 -7.25 -5.31 -1.72
CA VAL A 65 -5.91 -4.74 -1.92
C VAL A 65 -4.94 -5.34 -0.91
N ARG A 66 -3.70 -5.54 -1.37
CA ARG A 66 -2.51 -5.83 -0.58
C ARG A 66 -1.48 -4.75 -0.80
N VAL A 67 -0.77 -4.39 0.26
CA VAL A 67 0.15 -3.25 0.27
C VAL A 67 1.54 -3.73 0.71
N ALA A 68 2.55 -3.48 -0.11
CA ALA A 68 3.95 -3.70 0.23
C ALA A 68 4.65 -2.34 0.41
N MET A 69 5.05 -2.02 1.64
CA MET A 69 5.95 -0.90 1.90
C MET A 69 7.39 -1.41 1.91
N VAL A 70 8.19 -0.94 0.96
CA VAL A 70 9.59 -1.36 0.76
C VAL A 70 10.48 -0.15 0.96
N GLN A 71 11.16 -0.07 2.10
CA GLN A 71 12.00 1.08 2.45
C GLN A 71 13.44 0.93 1.94
N SER A 72 13.90 -0.29 1.77
CA SER A 72 15.28 -0.61 1.38
C SER A 72 15.36 -1.87 0.53
N GLU A 73 16.51 -2.07 -0.12
CA GLU A 73 16.83 -3.31 -0.85
C GLU A 73 16.67 -4.55 0.04
N PHE A 74 16.92 -4.43 1.35
CA PHE A 74 16.77 -5.51 2.32
C PHE A 74 15.34 -6.05 2.41
N ASP A 75 14.33 -5.19 2.22
CA ASP A 75 12.91 -5.59 2.26
C ASP A 75 12.48 -6.42 1.02
N LEU A 76 13.36 -6.55 0.02
CA LEU A 76 13.12 -7.29 -1.22
C LEU A 76 13.77 -8.69 -1.24
N GLY A 77 14.59 -9.02 -0.24
CA GLY A 77 15.38 -10.25 -0.24
C GLY A 77 16.21 -10.41 -1.53
N SER A 78 16.09 -11.56 -2.18
CA SER A 78 16.88 -11.92 -3.37
C SER A 78 16.60 -11.09 -4.63
N VAL A 79 15.59 -10.21 -4.62
CA VAL A 79 15.24 -9.34 -5.77
C VAL A 79 15.52 -7.86 -5.51
N GLY A 80 16.56 -7.58 -4.71
CA GLY A 80 17.04 -6.21 -4.41
C GLY A 80 17.23 -5.31 -5.64
N VAL A 81 17.54 -5.88 -6.81
CA VAL A 81 17.65 -5.15 -8.09
C VAL A 81 16.38 -4.41 -8.53
N LEU A 82 15.22 -4.75 -7.94
CA LEU A 82 13.96 -4.07 -8.20
C LEU A 82 13.70 -2.90 -7.24
N PHE A 83 14.62 -2.62 -6.31
CA PHE A 83 14.52 -1.43 -5.47
C PHE A 83 14.61 -0.16 -6.32
N GLY A 84 13.73 0.80 -6.06
CA GLY A 84 13.60 1.97 -6.93
C GLY A 84 12.73 1.71 -8.18
N HIS A 85 12.24 0.50 -8.38
CA HIS A 85 11.39 0.13 -9.51
C HIS A 85 10.00 -0.35 -9.04
N PRO A 86 9.18 0.53 -8.41
CA PRO A 86 7.98 0.09 -7.70
C PRO A 86 6.94 -0.55 -8.63
N GLN A 87 6.84 -0.12 -9.90
CA GLN A 87 5.93 -0.72 -10.87
C GLN A 87 6.38 -2.12 -11.29
N ASP A 88 7.67 -2.29 -11.63
CA ASP A 88 8.22 -3.60 -12.02
C ASP A 88 8.15 -4.58 -10.85
N TYR A 89 8.43 -4.10 -9.62
CA TYR A 89 8.27 -4.92 -8.42
C TYR A 89 6.81 -5.29 -8.15
N SER A 90 5.85 -4.37 -8.36
CA SER A 90 4.42 -4.70 -8.19
C SER A 90 3.96 -5.81 -9.13
N GLN A 91 4.48 -5.83 -10.36
CA GLN A 91 4.21 -6.90 -11.33
C GLN A 91 4.83 -8.22 -10.88
N PHE A 92 6.11 -8.21 -10.51
CA PHE A 92 6.82 -9.39 -10.01
C PHE A 92 6.09 -9.99 -8.80
N LEU A 93 5.74 -9.15 -7.82
CA LEU A 93 5.08 -9.56 -6.59
C LEU A 93 3.68 -10.12 -6.84
N ALA A 94 2.87 -9.46 -7.66
CA ALA A 94 1.53 -9.95 -8.01
C ALA A 94 1.58 -11.30 -8.77
N GLN A 95 2.61 -11.53 -9.60
CA GLN A 95 2.83 -12.81 -10.26
C GLN A 95 3.18 -13.92 -9.27
N GLY A 96 4.07 -13.66 -8.31
CA GLY A 96 4.42 -14.61 -7.26
C GLY A 96 3.23 -14.94 -6.34
N LEU A 97 2.35 -13.97 -6.10
CA LEU A 97 1.16 -14.14 -5.26
C LEU A 97 -0.01 -14.86 -5.96
N ALA A 98 0.01 -15.01 -7.28
CA ALA A 98 -1.13 -15.47 -8.08
C ALA A 98 -1.69 -16.84 -7.68
N ASN A 99 -0.85 -17.72 -7.11
CA ASN A 99 -1.24 -19.03 -6.60
C ASN A 99 -1.93 -18.97 -5.23
N PHE A 100 -1.78 -17.88 -4.49
CA PHE A 100 -2.33 -17.70 -3.15
C PHE A 100 -3.54 -16.77 -3.14
N ASN A 101 -3.47 -15.68 -3.91
CA ASN A 101 -4.54 -14.71 -4.04
C ASN A 101 -4.44 -13.95 -5.37
N ARG A 102 -5.52 -13.25 -5.72
CA ARG A 102 -5.64 -12.43 -6.93
C ARG A 102 -5.99 -11.00 -6.55
N ASP A 103 -5.49 -10.55 -5.41
CA ASP A 103 -5.78 -9.21 -4.91
C ASP A 103 -4.97 -8.18 -5.71
N TRP A 104 -5.40 -6.92 -5.68
CA TRP A 104 -4.58 -5.83 -6.21
C TRP A 104 -3.36 -5.64 -5.32
N VAL A 105 -2.18 -5.52 -5.92
CA VAL A 105 -0.93 -5.26 -5.21
C VAL A 105 -0.54 -3.81 -5.42
N ILE A 106 -0.43 -3.05 -4.33
CA ILE A 106 0.14 -1.70 -4.32
C ILE A 106 1.51 -1.77 -3.65
N VAL A 107 2.53 -1.31 -4.36
CA VAL A 107 3.90 -1.18 -3.86
C VAL A 107 4.19 0.29 -3.56
N VAL A 108 4.81 0.54 -2.41
CA VAL A 108 5.23 1.85 -1.95
C VAL A 108 6.72 1.81 -1.68
N MET A 109 7.48 2.65 -2.39
CA MET A 109 8.93 2.81 -2.24
C MET A 109 9.27 4.29 -2.02
N PRO A 110 10.47 4.63 -1.50
CA PRO A 110 10.90 6.02 -1.33
C PRO A 110 10.72 6.89 -2.57
N ASN A 111 10.93 6.32 -3.76
CA ASN A 111 10.89 7.04 -5.03
C ASN A 111 9.52 7.02 -5.74
N GLY A 112 8.53 6.29 -5.23
CA GLY A 112 7.18 6.30 -5.82
C GLY A 112 6.36 5.05 -5.53
N TYR A 113 5.38 4.82 -6.41
CA TYR A 113 4.32 3.83 -6.23
C TYR A 113 4.19 2.94 -7.46
N GLY A 114 3.78 1.70 -7.23
CA GLY A 114 3.45 0.74 -8.27
C GLY A 114 2.12 0.07 -7.98
N VAL A 115 1.41 -0.34 -9.02
CA VAL A 115 0.16 -1.11 -8.87
C VAL A 115 0.07 -2.18 -9.93
N TYR A 116 -0.33 -3.38 -9.53
CA TYR A 116 -0.57 -4.47 -10.46
C TYR A 116 -1.67 -5.40 -9.94
N HIS A 117 -2.38 -6.05 -10.85
CA HIS A 117 -3.31 -7.12 -10.54
C HIS A 117 -3.10 -8.25 -11.53
N CYS A 118 -2.83 -9.44 -11.00
CA CYS A 118 -2.64 -10.63 -11.80
C CYS A 118 -3.99 -11.30 -12.08
N VAL A 119 -4.37 -11.41 -13.35
CA VAL A 119 -5.39 -12.37 -13.78
C VAL A 119 -4.69 -13.54 -14.45
N PRO A 120 -4.74 -14.74 -13.87
CA PRO A 120 -4.09 -15.90 -14.44
C PRO A 120 -4.78 -16.33 -15.72
N ILE A 121 -3.98 -16.69 -16.72
CA ILE A 121 -4.47 -17.30 -17.96
C ILE A 121 -4.72 -18.79 -17.66
N PRO A 122 -5.95 -19.32 -17.82
CA PRO A 122 -6.35 -20.66 -17.39
C PRO A 122 -5.48 -21.82 -17.91
N GLU A 123 -4.77 -21.62 -19.03
CA GLU A 123 -3.99 -22.67 -19.70
C GLU A 123 -2.47 -22.60 -19.44
N VAL A 124 -1.93 -21.42 -19.16
CA VAL A 124 -0.47 -21.22 -19.05
C VAL A 124 0.00 -20.80 -17.65
N GLY A 125 -0.93 -20.47 -16.74
CA GLY A 125 -0.61 -20.11 -15.35
C GLY A 125 0.08 -18.75 -15.17
N PHE A 126 0.46 -18.07 -16.24
CA PHE A 126 1.02 -16.71 -16.21
C PHE A 126 -0.09 -15.65 -16.12
N CYS A 127 0.25 -14.50 -15.53
CA CYS A 127 -0.65 -13.35 -15.47
C CYS A 127 -0.80 -12.71 -16.86
N GLU A 128 -2.03 -12.36 -17.23
CA GLU A 128 -2.28 -11.47 -18.36
C GLU A 128 -1.51 -10.16 -18.16
N LYS A 129 -0.88 -9.69 -19.24
CA LYS A 129 0.16 -8.64 -19.20
C LYS A 129 -0.39 -7.24 -18.93
N ALA A 130 -1.71 -7.03 -18.89
CA ALA A 130 -2.31 -5.70 -18.84
C ALA A 130 -3.57 -5.62 -17.97
N LEU A 131 -3.41 -5.62 -16.65
CA LEU A 131 -4.50 -5.34 -15.71
C LEU A 131 -4.10 -4.47 -14.50
N PRO A 132 -3.16 -3.52 -14.64
CA PRO A 132 -3.47 -2.17 -14.18
C PRO A 132 -3.79 -1.32 -15.40
N SER A 133 -4.88 -0.55 -15.34
CA SER A 133 -5.09 0.44 -16.40
C SER A 133 -3.92 1.43 -16.35
N GLU A 134 -3.46 1.92 -17.51
CA GLU A 134 -2.51 3.06 -17.52
C GLU A 134 -3.03 4.21 -16.65
N ALA A 135 -4.35 4.33 -16.50
CA ALA A 135 -5.00 5.29 -15.62
C ALA A 135 -4.67 5.06 -14.13
N ASP A 136 -4.63 3.81 -13.64
CA ASP A 136 -4.28 3.52 -12.24
C ASP A 136 -2.83 3.88 -11.95
N GLN A 137 -1.90 3.49 -12.84
CA GLN A 137 -0.49 3.86 -12.71
C GLN A 137 -0.32 5.37 -12.78
N LYS A 138 -0.96 6.03 -13.75
CA LYS A 138 -0.91 7.49 -13.91
C LYS A 138 -1.44 8.20 -12.66
N ARG A 139 -2.52 7.68 -12.06
CA ARG A 139 -3.11 8.24 -10.85
C ARG A 139 -2.18 8.13 -9.65
N LEU A 140 -1.53 6.97 -9.44
CA LEU A 140 -0.56 6.85 -8.35
C LEU A 140 0.71 7.68 -8.60
N ARG A 141 1.11 7.88 -9.85
CA ARG A 141 2.24 8.76 -10.21
C ARG A 141 1.99 10.25 -9.95
N THR A 142 0.74 10.68 -9.75
CA THR A 142 0.48 12.08 -9.36
C THR A 142 0.76 12.34 -7.88
N LEU A 143 0.85 11.29 -7.06
CA LEU A 143 1.21 11.40 -5.65
C LEU A 143 2.69 11.76 -5.52
N ALA A 144 3.00 12.59 -4.53
CA ALA A 144 4.39 12.88 -4.20
C ALA A 144 5.09 11.58 -3.74
N PRO A 145 6.31 11.28 -4.25
CA PRO A 145 7.12 10.19 -3.73
C PRO A 145 7.32 10.31 -2.21
N VAL A 146 7.41 9.18 -1.50
CA VAL A 146 7.57 9.17 -0.04
C VAL A 146 8.79 9.99 0.41
N SER A 147 9.92 9.89 -0.31
CA SER A 147 11.14 10.66 -0.03
C SER A 147 10.98 12.17 -0.17
N LYS A 148 9.98 12.64 -0.91
CA LYS A 148 9.67 14.05 -1.13
C LYS A 148 8.42 14.50 -0.39
N SER A 149 7.66 13.58 0.17
CA SER A 149 6.49 13.89 0.97
C SER A 149 6.92 14.28 2.38
N ARG A 150 6.04 14.96 3.12
CA ARG A 150 6.22 15.20 4.57
C ARG A 150 5.57 14.11 5.42
N GLN A 151 5.13 13.03 4.80
CA GLN A 151 4.40 11.93 5.44
C GLN A 151 5.36 10.82 5.82
N ASP A 152 5.02 10.05 6.85
CA ASP A 152 5.63 8.75 7.02
C ASP A 152 5.16 7.76 5.93
N MET A 153 5.88 6.65 5.79
CA MET A 153 5.64 5.68 4.73
C MET A 153 4.25 5.05 4.76
N ALA A 154 3.67 4.83 5.94
CA ALA A 154 2.34 4.23 6.04
C ALA A 154 1.24 5.24 5.73
N ALA A 155 1.41 6.51 6.11
CA ALA A 155 0.51 7.58 5.67
C ALA A 155 0.55 7.75 4.14
N ALA A 156 1.72 7.67 3.52
CA ALA A 156 1.85 7.70 2.07
C ALA A 156 1.20 6.47 1.40
N ALA A 157 1.37 5.28 1.98
CA ALA A 157 0.71 4.07 1.53
C ALA A 157 -0.82 4.16 1.65
N GLU A 158 -1.32 4.76 2.73
CA GLU A 158 -2.74 4.97 2.96
C GLU A 158 -3.35 5.89 1.90
N GLN A 159 -2.66 7.00 1.60
CA GLN A 159 -3.06 7.90 0.53
C GLN A 159 -3.07 7.20 -0.84
N ALA A 160 -2.11 6.31 -1.11
CA ALA A 160 -2.08 5.52 -2.34
C ALA A 160 -3.29 4.58 -2.43
N VAL A 161 -3.66 3.88 -1.35
CA VAL A 161 -4.84 3.00 -1.33
C VAL A 161 -6.13 3.81 -1.53
N ARG A 162 -6.29 4.95 -0.85
CA ARG A 162 -7.46 5.83 -1.04
C ARG A 162 -7.57 6.32 -2.49
N THR A 163 -6.47 6.84 -3.02
CA THR A 163 -6.41 7.36 -4.39
C THR A 163 -6.74 6.27 -5.41
N PHE A 164 -6.23 5.06 -5.20
CA PHE A 164 -6.56 3.90 -6.03
C PHE A 164 -8.05 3.53 -5.91
N ALA A 165 -8.59 3.44 -4.70
CA ALA A 165 -9.99 3.08 -4.46
C ALA A 165 -10.97 4.10 -5.08
N GLU A 166 -10.68 5.40 -4.92
CA GLU A 166 -11.45 6.49 -5.55
C GLU A 166 -11.46 6.38 -7.07
N GLY A 167 -10.30 6.07 -7.67
CA GLY A 167 -10.19 5.82 -9.11
C GLY A 167 -11.04 4.66 -9.62
N ARG A 168 -11.42 3.76 -8.72
CA ARG A 168 -12.24 2.57 -9.00
C ARG A 168 -13.68 2.73 -8.52
N GLY A 169 -14.06 3.90 -8.00
CA GLY A 169 -15.40 4.19 -7.47
C GLY A 169 -15.72 3.48 -6.15
N VAL A 170 -14.70 3.05 -5.40
CA VAL A 170 -14.84 2.29 -4.16
C VAL A 170 -14.55 3.19 -2.98
N SER A 171 -15.46 3.23 -2.00
CA SER A 171 -15.27 4.02 -0.79
C SER A 171 -14.20 3.40 0.12
N ALA A 172 -13.24 4.21 0.52
CA ALA A 172 -12.25 3.89 1.56
C ALA A 172 -12.71 4.32 2.97
N ALA A 173 -13.98 4.73 3.13
CA ALA A 173 -14.52 5.07 4.44
C ALA A 173 -14.71 3.78 5.26
N SER A 174 -13.91 3.62 6.31
CA SER A 174 -14.23 2.70 7.40
C SER A 174 -15.47 3.24 8.10
N GLY A 175 -16.62 2.58 7.96
CA GLY A 175 -17.81 2.92 8.74
C GLY A 175 -17.51 2.81 10.23
N GLY A 176 -17.29 3.95 10.89
CA GLY A 176 -16.97 4.08 12.31
C GLY A 176 -16.91 5.54 12.76
N VAL A 177 -17.97 5.98 13.45
CA VAL A 177 -18.18 7.18 14.29
C VAL A 177 -17.28 8.42 14.06
N GLY A 178 -17.82 9.39 13.33
CA GLY A 178 -17.89 10.79 13.77
C GLY A 178 -16.60 11.57 14.00
N VAL A 179 -16.04 12.13 12.93
CA VAL A 179 -15.65 13.55 12.96
C VAL A 179 -16.34 14.22 11.78
N VAL A 180 -17.49 14.85 12.07
CA VAL A 180 -18.12 15.78 11.15
C VAL A 180 -17.21 17.00 11.12
N ALA A 181 -16.38 17.12 10.08
CA ALA A 181 -15.75 18.41 9.78
C ALA A 181 -16.88 19.42 9.54
N PRO A 182 -16.86 20.61 10.16
CA PRO A 182 -17.86 21.61 9.87
C PRO A 182 -17.64 22.05 8.41
N VAL A 183 -18.56 21.68 7.54
CA VAL A 183 -18.72 22.33 6.24
C VAL A 183 -19.21 23.75 6.54
N ALA A 184 -18.26 24.65 6.77
CA ALA A 184 -18.50 26.08 6.73
C ALA A 184 -18.77 26.43 5.27
N GLY A 185 -20.04 26.37 4.86
CA GLY A 185 -20.42 26.65 3.47
C GLY A 185 -21.92 26.56 3.23
N ALA A 186 -22.57 27.73 3.28
CA ALA A 186 -23.84 28.04 2.62
C ALA A 186 -25.14 27.40 3.17
N VAL A 187 -25.63 27.89 4.33
CA VAL A 187 -27.08 27.85 4.68
C VAL A 187 -27.72 29.25 4.73
N VAL A 188 -26.95 30.32 4.48
CA VAL A 188 -27.49 31.70 4.56
C VAL A 188 -28.43 32.07 3.39
N GLY A 189 -28.53 31.25 2.35
CA GLY A 189 -29.34 31.57 1.15
C GLY A 189 -30.85 31.30 1.26
N ILE A 190 -31.31 30.39 2.12
CA ILE A 190 -32.70 29.91 2.08
C ILE A 190 -33.63 30.71 3.03
N LEU A 191 -33.11 31.30 4.11
CA LEU A 191 -33.94 32.07 5.05
C LEU A 191 -34.29 33.49 4.57
N LEU A 192 -33.53 34.07 3.63
CA LEU A 192 -33.81 35.42 3.12
C LEU A 192 -34.92 35.47 2.06
N VAL A 193 -35.19 34.36 1.35
CA VAL A 193 -36.25 34.33 0.32
C VAL A 193 -37.65 34.19 0.94
N MET A 194 -37.80 33.49 2.06
CA MET A 194 -39.11 33.35 2.72
C MET A 194 -39.59 34.65 3.40
N VAL A 195 -38.69 35.47 3.95
CA VAL A 195 -39.07 36.74 4.61
C VAL A 195 -39.47 37.81 3.58
N LEU A 196 -38.91 37.78 2.37
CA LEU A 196 -39.25 38.74 1.32
C LEU A 196 -40.54 38.37 0.55
N PHE A 197 -40.91 37.09 0.47
CA PHE A 197 -42.18 36.67 -0.17
C PHE A 197 -43.38 36.66 0.80
N GLY A 198 -43.18 36.55 2.11
CA GLY A 198 -44.26 36.58 3.10
C GLY A 198 -44.91 37.95 3.31
N ARG A 199 -44.23 39.06 2.95
CA ARG A 199 -44.74 40.43 3.20
C ARG A 199 -45.58 41.03 2.06
N ARG A 200 -45.76 40.34 0.93
CA ARG A 200 -46.49 40.88 -0.24
C ARG A 200 -47.92 40.35 -0.42
N ARG A 201 -48.43 39.50 0.47
CA ARG A 201 -49.80 38.92 0.35
C ARG A 201 -50.84 39.48 1.33
N VAL A 202 -50.57 40.59 2.00
CA VAL A 202 -51.55 41.28 2.86
C VAL A 202 -51.62 42.76 2.47
N ALA A 203 -52.15 43.02 1.27
CA ALA A 203 -52.69 44.32 0.85
C ALA A 203 -53.29 44.16 -0.57
N SER A 204 -54.54 43.70 -0.64
CA SER A 204 -55.57 44.04 -1.63
C SER A 204 -56.82 43.24 -1.29
#